data_AF-A0A2V8Q993-F1
#
_entry.id   AF-A0A2V8Q993-F1
#
_cell.length_a   1.000
_cell.length_b   1.000
_cell.length_c   1.000
_cell.angle_alpha   90.00
_cell.angle_beta   90.00
_cell.angle_gamma   90.00
#
_symmetry.space_group_name_H-M   'P 1'
#
loop_
_entity.id
_entity.type
_entity.pdbx_description
1 polymer ?
#
loop_
_entity_poly.entity_id
_entity_poly.type
_entity_poly.pdbx_seq_one_letter_code
_entity_poly.pdbx_strand_id
1 'polypeptide(L)'
;MFVAFNDYVLVLEAPEQIIYGSNSVQALAKIKETVPGKPIKYLVLTHHHSDHMGGFREYVAEGATIVTSAGNKSFLEKVAITESTLLPKVRGKLLIETIENKKRVFQDDKHVVELYDIGPNPHAKEMLVAYLPKQKILFQADLINPAPNGSIPIAQDVTISFFEKFEQLGLDVEKIYGVHGRSTTPQELKASVEKRRTSELKTVSDQ
;
A
#
# COMPACT_ATOMS: atom_id res chain seq x y z
N MET A 1 6.23 3.17 3.14
CA MET A 1 7.46 2.33 3.30
C MET A 1 8.36 2.57 2.09
N PHE A 2 9.68 2.35 2.16
CA PHE A 2 10.53 2.35 0.96
C PHE A 2 11.56 1.21 1.01
N VAL A 3 12.06 0.81 -0.16
CA VAL A 3 13.14 -0.17 -0.33
C VAL A 3 14.23 0.43 -1.19
N ALA A 4 15.46 0.42 -0.69
CA ALA A 4 16.62 0.96 -1.39
C ALA A 4 17.38 -0.17 -2.10
N PHE A 5 17.09 -0.35 -3.38
CA PHE A 5 17.88 -1.18 -4.29
C PHE A 5 19.25 -0.53 -4.53
N ASN A 6 20.15 -1.23 -5.21
CA ASN A 6 21.49 -0.74 -5.54
C ASN A 6 21.45 0.65 -6.21
N ASP A 7 20.65 0.76 -7.28
CA ASP A 7 20.68 1.94 -8.16
C ASP A 7 19.50 2.88 -7.95
N TYR A 8 18.51 2.50 -7.15
CA TYR A 8 17.29 3.30 -6.98
C TYR A 8 16.53 2.99 -5.69
N VAL A 9 15.58 3.86 -5.37
CA VAL A 9 14.58 3.66 -4.33
C VAL A 9 13.22 3.35 -4.96
N LEU A 10 12.56 2.33 -4.41
CA LEU A 10 11.15 2.06 -4.63
C LEU A 10 10.37 2.49 -3.39
N VAL A 11 9.34 3.30 -3.57
CA VAL A 11 8.48 3.81 -2.49
C VAL A 11 7.11 3.15 -2.58
N LEU A 12 6.53 2.82 -1.44
CA LEU A 12 5.16 2.34 -1.30
C LEU A 12 4.33 3.43 -0.64
N GLU A 13 3.31 3.87 -1.39
CA GLU A 13 2.36 4.95 -1.08
C GLU A 13 2.93 6.37 -1.13
N ALA A 14 2.04 7.32 -1.42
CA ALA A 14 2.29 8.76 -1.44
C ALA A 14 1.24 9.49 -0.58
N PRO A 15 1.53 9.72 0.72
CA PRO A 15 0.55 10.23 1.66
C PRO A 15 -0.01 11.60 1.26
N GLU A 16 -1.25 11.86 1.65
CA GLU A 16 -1.97 13.09 1.30
C GLU A 16 -1.21 14.38 1.69
N GLN A 17 -1.37 15.42 0.87
CA GLN A 17 -0.69 16.70 1.06
C GLN A 17 -1.52 17.78 1.78
N ILE A 18 -2.86 17.76 1.66
CA ILE A 18 -3.71 18.90 2.02
C ILE A 18 -3.96 18.95 3.53
N ILE A 19 -4.59 17.92 4.09
CA ILE A 19 -5.10 17.96 5.48
C ILE A 19 -3.96 17.96 6.52
N TYR A 20 -2.79 17.42 6.19
CA TYR A 20 -1.71 17.14 7.15
C TYR A 20 -0.41 17.92 6.92
N GLY A 21 -0.38 18.89 6.00
CA GLY A 21 0.78 19.78 5.84
C GLY A 21 1.94 19.14 5.08
N SER A 22 1.71 18.75 3.82
CA SER A 22 2.77 18.27 2.89
C SER A 22 3.46 16.97 3.32
N ASN A 23 2.73 15.97 3.83
CA ASN A 23 3.31 14.68 4.27
C ASN A 23 4.20 14.01 3.21
N SER A 24 3.80 14.06 1.94
CA SER A 24 4.64 13.49 0.87
C SER A 24 5.96 14.23 0.65
N VAL A 25 5.99 15.56 0.83
CA VAL A 25 7.24 16.34 0.77
C VAL A 25 8.17 15.93 1.91
N GLN A 26 7.62 15.79 3.13
CA GLN A 26 8.39 15.35 4.30
C GLN A 26 8.90 13.91 4.16
N ALA A 27 8.06 13.01 3.64
CA ALA A 27 8.45 11.63 3.35
C ALA A 27 9.59 11.56 2.33
N LEU A 28 9.49 12.32 1.23
CA LEU A 28 10.54 12.44 0.22
C LEU A 28 11.86 12.97 0.80
N ALA A 29 11.78 14.02 1.61
CA ALA A 29 12.95 14.56 2.29
C ALA A 29 13.61 13.50 3.19
N LYS A 30 12.82 12.74 3.96
CA LYS A 30 13.34 11.71 4.85
C LYS A 30 13.95 10.52 4.09
N ILE A 31 13.37 10.14 2.95
CA ILE A 31 13.95 9.11 2.07
C ILE A 31 15.33 9.58 1.58
N LYS A 32 15.43 10.81 1.06
CA LYS A 32 16.69 11.38 0.56
C LYS A 32 17.75 11.53 1.64
N GLU A 33 17.35 11.87 2.87
CA GLU A 33 18.25 11.90 4.03
C GLU A 33 18.76 10.49 4.39
N THR A 34 17.88 9.49 4.34
CA THR A 34 18.21 8.12 4.78
C THR A 34 19.07 7.38 3.76
N VAL A 35 18.84 7.61 2.46
CA VAL A 35 19.57 6.96 1.36
C VAL A 35 20.03 7.99 0.32
N PRO A 36 21.03 8.83 0.66
CA PRO A 36 21.46 9.94 -0.17
C PRO A 36 21.99 9.48 -1.53
N GLY A 37 21.73 10.29 -2.56
CA GLY A 37 22.24 10.08 -3.92
C GLY A 37 21.50 9.04 -4.75
N LYS A 38 20.60 8.23 -4.16
CA LYS A 38 19.81 7.26 -4.92
C LYS A 38 18.54 7.90 -5.50
N PRO A 39 18.27 7.77 -6.82
CA PRO A 39 17.05 8.29 -7.41
C PRO A 39 15.82 7.52 -6.91
N ILE A 40 14.72 8.24 -6.68
CA ILE A 40 13.42 7.63 -6.41
C ILE A 40 12.80 7.27 -7.75
N LYS A 41 13.01 6.03 -8.18
CA LYS A 41 12.67 5.57 -9.53
C LYS A 41 11.24 5.07 -9.65
N TYR A 42 10.73 4.46 -8.59
CA TYR A 42 9.39 3.86 -8.59
C TYR A 42 8.57 4.33 -7.38
N LEU A 43 7.32 4.69 -7.63
CA LEU A 43 6.29 4.90 -6.62
C LEU A 43 5.18 3.88 -6.86
N VAL A 44 4.98 2.96 -5.92
CA VAL A 44 3.85 2.03 -5.95
C VAL A 44 2.66 2.67 -5.26
N LEU A 45 1.53 2.73 -5.94
CA LEU A 45 0.25 3.18 -5.39
C LEU A 45 -0.70 2.00 -5.33
N THR A 46 -1.06 1.58 -4.10
CA THR A 46 -1.76 0.31 -3.90
C THR A 46 -3.22 0.37 -4.35
N HIS A 47 -3.89 1.50 -4.10
CA HIS A 47 -5.28 1.75 -4.47
C HIS A 47 -5.57 3.25 -4.52
N HIS A 48 -6.79 3.59 -4.96
CA HIS A 48 -7.18 4.94 -5.41
C HIS A 48 -7.50 5.98 -4.31
N HIS A 49 -7.43 5.63 -3.02
CA HIS A 49 -7.80 6.57 -1.96
C HIS A 49 -6.77 7.70 -1.79
N SER A 50 -7.26 8.89 -1.45
CA SER A 50 -6.46 10.12 -1.43
C SER A 50 -5.38 10.13 -0.35
N ASP A 51 -5.58 9.45 0.76
CA ASP A 51 -4.58 9.29 1.82
C ASP A 51 -3.42 8.37 1.41
N HIS A 52 -3.60 7.55 0.37
CA HIS A 52 -2.61 6.63 -0.18
C HIS A 52 -1.89 7.17 -1.42
N MET A 53 -2.59 7.91 -2.27
CA MET A 53 -2.01 8.46 -3.51
C MET A 53 -1.99 9.98 -3.61
N GLY A 54 -2.57 10.71 -2.66
CA GLY A 54 -2.80 12.16 -2.78
C GLY A 54 -1.54 12.98 -3.00
N GLY A 55 -0.38 12.48 -2.61
CA GLY A 55 0.91 13.15 -2.83
C GLY A 55 1.71 12.70 -4.05
N PHE A 56 1.15 11.88 -4.95
CA PHE A 56 1.90 11.32 -6.09
C PHE A 56 2.60 12.39 -6.96
N ARG A 57 2.06 13.61 -7.00
CA ARG A 57 2.58 14.72 -7.81
C ARG A 57 4.00 15.11 -7.45
N GLU A 58 4.37 15.05 -6.18
CA GLU A 58 5.77 15.30 -5.78
C GLU A 58 6.70 14.20 -6.31
N TYR A 59 6.29 12.94 -6.25
CA TYR A 59 7.10 11.83 -6.74
C TYR A 59 7.26 11.86 -8.26
N VAL A 60 6.24 12.30 -8.99
CA VAL A 60 6.36 12.55 -10.44
C VAL A 60 7.35 13.69 -10.73
N ALA A 61 7.36 14.75 -9.89
CA ALA A 61 8.33 15.83 -10.02
C ALA A 61 9.78 15.37 -9.74
N GLU A 62 9.96 14.31 -8.93
CA GLU A 62 11.24 13.61 -8.72
C GLU A 62 11.62 12.66 -9.88
N GLY A 63 10.75 12.49 -10.87
CA GLY A 63 10.95 11.61 -12.02
C GLY A 63 10.56 10.14 -11.78
N ALA A 64 9.83 9.85 -10.70
CA ALA A 64 9.40 8.49 -10.41
C ALA A 64 8.37 7.98 -11.43
N THR A 65 8.51 6.71 -11.81
CA THR A 65 7.46 5.95 -12.52
C THR A 65 6.46 5.44 -11.51
N ILE A 66 5.17 5.75 -11.72
CA ILE A 66 4.09 5.20 -10.90
C ILE A 66 3.86 3.75 -11.30
N VAL A 67 3.83 2.85 -10.34
CA VAL A 67 3.50 1.44 -10.51
C VAL A 67 2.17 1.19 -9.81
N THR A 68 1.15 0.74 -10.54
CA THR A 68 -0.17 0.47 -9.96
C THR A 68 -0.92 -0.60 -10.76
N SER A 69 -2.15 -0.92 -10.39
CA SER A 69 -2.98 -1.83 -11.17
C SER A 69 -3.54 -1.17 -12.43
N ALA A 70 -4.03 -1.97 -13.39
CA ALA A 70 -4.60 -1.46 -14.63
C ALA A 70 -5.82 -0.55 -14.39
N GLY A 71 -6.71 -0.89 -13.44
CA GLY A 71 -7.92 -0.11 -13.18
C GLY A 71 -7.66 1.27 -12.57
N ASN A 72 -6.50 1.47 -11.90
CA ASN A 72 -6.13 2.77 -11.33
C ASN A 72 -5.55 3.74 -12.36
N LYS A 73 -5.10 3.26 -13.53
CA LYS A 73 -4.43 4.11 -14.53
C LYS A 73 -5.29 5.28 -14.97
N SER A 74 -6.52 5.01 -15.41
CA SER A 74 -7.42 6.07 -15.88
C SER A 74 -7.80 7.06 -14.78
N PHE A 75 -7.89 6.60 -13.52
CA PHE A 75 -8.10 7.48 -12.38
C PHE A 75 -6.91 8.44 -12.19
N LEU A 76 -5.68 7.91 -12.20
CA LEU A 76 -4.47 8.72 -12.06
C LEU A 76 -4.31 9.73 -13.20
N GLU A 77 -4.54 9.31 -14.45
CA GLU A 77 -4.48 10.21 -15.62
C GLU A 77 -5.50 11.34 -15.51
N LYS A 78 -6.73 11.03 -15.09
CA LYS A 78 -7.78 12.03 -14.83
C LYS A 78 -7.37 13.00 -13.73
N VAL A 79 -6.94 12.48 -12.57
CA VAL A 79 -6.56 13.31 -11.42
C VAL A 79 -5.34 14.16 -11.74
N ALA A 80 -4.39 13.67 -12.53
CA ALA A 80 -3.18 14.40 -12.91
C ALA A 80 -3.46 15.70 -13.68
N ILE A 81 -4.52 15.73 -14.49
CA ILE A 81 -4.91 16.91 -15.28
C ILE A 81 -5.96 17.78 -14.57
N THR A 82 -6.57 17.31 -13.48
CA THR A 82 -7.53 18.10 -12.70
C THR A 82 -6.84 19.29 -12.05
N GLU A 83 -7.34 20.50 -12.36
CA GLU A 83 -6.90 21.72 -11.69
C GLU A 83 -7.40 21.78 -10.24
N SER A 84 -6.56 22.24 -9.34
CA SER A 84 -6.86 22.43 -7.92
C SER A 84 -6.20 23.70 -7.44
N THR A 85 -6.90 24.46 -6.59
CA THR A 85 -6.32 25.60 -5.86
C THR A 85 -5.52 25.16 -4.63
N LEU A 86 -5.64 23.89 -4.23
CA LEU A 86 -5.02 23.33 -3.01
C LEU A 86 -3.82 22.44 -3.31
N LEU A 87 -3.81 21.77 -4.47
CA LEU A 87 -2.75 20.85 -4.87
C LEU A 87 -1.84 21.45 -5.92
N PRO A 88 -0.53 21.12 -5.90
CA PRO A 88 0.37 21.51 -6.97
C PRO A 88 -0.09 20.92 -8.31
N LYS A 89 0.26 21.55 -9.42
CA LYS A 89 0.16 20.93 -10.74
C LYS A 89 1.18 19.81 -10.85
N VAL A 90 0.87 18.76 -11.64
CA VAL A 90 1.87 17.75 -11.98
C VAL A 90 3.01 18.43 -12.75
N ARG A 91 4.24 18.25 -12.26
CA ARG A 91 5.47 18.75 -12.89
C ARG A 91 6.24 17.55 -13.43
N GLY A 92 6.65 17.61 -14.69
CA GLY A 92 7.33 16.50 -15.37
C GLY A 92 6.38 15.55 -16.10
N LYS A 93 6.96 14.48 -16.66
CA LYS A 93 6.20 13.48 -17.45
C LYS A 93 5.57 12.46 -16.50
N LEU A 94 4.25 12.32 -16.56
CA LEU A 94 3.55 11.24 -15.89
C LEU A 94 3.88 9.91 -16.59
N LEU A 95 4.62 9.04 -15.91
CA LEU A 95 4.93 7.68 -16.36
C LEU A 95 4.16 6.71 -15.46
N ILE A 96 3.37 5.83 -16.07
CA ILE A 96 2.59 4.81 -15.37
C ILE A 96 2.92 3.44 -15.95
N GLU A 97 3.39 2.55 -15.08
CA GLU A 97 3.54 1.13 -15.31
C GLU A 97 2.36 0.41 -14.63
N THR A 98 1.59 -0.35 -15.40
CA THR A 98 0.49 -1.16 -14.86
C THR A 98 0.97 -2.58 -14.62
N ILE A 99 0.61 -3.17 -13.46
CA ILE A 99 0.90 -4.56 -13.17
C ILE A 99 0.13 -5.48 -14.13
N GLU A 100 0.86 -6.37 -14.78
CA GLU A 100 0.32 -7.42 -15.65
C GLU A 100 0.25 -8.75 -14.90
N ASN A 101 -0.68 -9.63 -15.29
CA ASN A 101 -0.78 -11.00 -14.76
C ASN A 101 -0.81 -11.09 -13.23
N LYS A 102 -1.39 -10.08 -12.56
CA LYS A 102 -1.56 -9.98 -11.10
C LYS A 102 -0.26 -9.98 -10.27
N LYS A 103 0.93 -9.97 -10.87
CA LYS A 103 2.22 -9.98 -10.14
C LYS A 103 3.29 -9.14 -10.83
N ARG A 104 4.08 -8.40 -10.04
CA ARG A 104 5.27 -7.68 -10.52
C ARG A 104 6.42 -7.78 -9.52
N VAL A 105 7.62 -8.15 -9.97
CA VAL A 105 8.78 -8.35 -9.09
C VAL A 105 9.88 -7.33 -9.37
N PHE A 106 10.32 -6.61 -8.35
CA PHE A 106 11.52 -5.77 -8.36
C PHE A 106 12.64 -6.50 -7.62
N GLN A 107 13.83 -6.60 -8.22
CA GLN A 107 14.92 -7.37 -7.65
C GLN A 107 16.29 -6.78 -7.99
N ASP A 108 17.20 -6.85 -7.03
CA ASP A 108 18.66 -6.79 -7.22
C ASP A 108 19.32 -7.95 -6.44
N ASP A 109 20.63 -7.86 -6.19
CA ASP A 109 21.38 -8.86 -5.41
C ASP A 109 21.06 -8.82 -3.90
N LYS A 110 20.42 -7.76 -3.38
CA LYS A 110 20.17 -7.54 -1.95
C LYS A 110 18.71 -7.73 -1.56
N HIS A 111 17.79 -7.32 -2.43
CA HIS A 111 16.37 -7.16 -2.17
C HIS A 111 15.53 -7.78 -3.28
N VAL A 112 14.40 -8.36 -2.87
CA VAL A 112 13.29 -8.76 -3.74
C VAL A 112 12.05 -8.11 -3.15
N VAL A 113 11.25 -7.46 -3.99
CA VAL A 113 9.93 -6.93 -3.67
C VAL A 113 8.95 -7.46 -4.69
N GLU A 114 7.95 -8.20 -4.23
CA GLU A 114 6.90 -8.77 -5.05
C GLU A 114 5.59 -8.01 -4.82
N LEU A 115 5.05 -7.40 -5.86
CA LEU A 115 3.73 -6.80 -5.83
C LEU A 115 2.71 -7.83 -6.30
N TYR A 116 1.61 -7.93 -5.56
CA TYR A 116 0.48 -8.78 -5.89
C TYR A 116 -0.78 -7.94 -5.99
N ASP A 117 -1.49 -8.07 -7.10
CA ASP A 117 -2.85 -7.54 -7.22
C ASP A 117 -3.85 -8.54 -6.64
N ILE A 118 -4.42 -8.17 -5.51
CA ILE A 118 -5.40 -8.97 -4.75
C ILE A 118 -6.82 -8.42 -4.89
N GLY A 119 -7.03 -7.43 -5.75
CA GLY A 119 -8.36 -6.89 -6.06
C GLY A 119 -9.16 -7.80 -6.99
N PRO A 120 -10.50 -7.64 -7.03
CA PRO A 120 -11.29 -6.70 -6.22
C PRO A 120 -11.56 -7.22 -4.80
N ASN A 121 -11.78 -6.30 -3.86
CA ASN A 121 -12.20 -6.58 -2.50
C ASN A 121 -13.24 -5.54 -2.01
N PRO A 122 -13.85 -5.71 -0.82
CA PRO A 122 -14.87 -4.78 -0.30
C PRO A 122 -14.42 -3.33 -0.09
N HIS A 123 -13.12 -3.06 -0.09
CA HIS A 123 -12.54 -1.74 0.12
C HIS A 123 -12.20 -1.02 -1.19
N ALA A 124 -11.61 -1.74 -2.14
CA ALA A 124 -11.30 -1.21 -3.46
C ALA A 124 -11.37 -2.29 -4.55
N LYS A 125 -11.77 -1.90 -5.75
CA LYS A 125 -11.73 -2.76 -6.95
C LYS A 125 -10.30 -3.17 -7.33
N GLU A 126 -9.37 -2.28 -7.04
CA GLU A 126 -7.97 -2.37 -7.38
C GLU A 126 -7.18 -2.30 -6.07
N MET A 127 -6.42 -3.36 -5.76
CA MET A 127 -5.67 -3.40 -4.50
C MET A 127 -4.37 -4.18 -4.64
N LEU A 128 -3.26 -3.51 -4.36
CA LEU A 128 -1.95 -4.13 -4.34
C LEU A 128 -1.46 -4.37 -2.92
N VAL A 129 -0.74 -5.48 -2.72
CA VAL A 129 0.11 -5.72 -1.55
C VAL A 129 1.55 -5.93 -2.00
N ALA A 130 2.51 -5.61 -1.14
CA ALA A 130 3.94 -5.79 -1.43
C ALA A 130 4.56 -6.79 -0.44
N TYR A 131 5.17 -7.85 -0.94
CA TYR A 131 5.86 -8.87 -0.16
C TYR A 131 7.37 -8.78 -0.32
N LEU A 132 8.08 -8.86 0.80
CA LEU A 132 9.53 -8.85 0.88
C LEU A 132 9.98 -10.22 1.42
N PRO A 133 10.26 -11.22 0.57
CA PRO A 133 10.48 -12.60 1.00
C PRO A 133 11.65 -12.76 1.96
N LYS A 134 12.76 -12.06 1.72
CA LYS A 134 13.94 -12.12 2.58
C LYS A 134 13.67 -11.62 4.00
N GLN A 135 12.78 -10.63 4.14
CA GLN A 135 12.39 -10.04 5.42
C GLN A 135 11.13 -10.70 5.99
N LYS A 136 10.44 -11.54 5.22
CA LYS A 136 9.12 -12.11 5.53
C LYS A 136 8.11 -11.03 5.94
N ILE A 137 8.17 -9.89 5.25
CA ILE A 137 7.29 -8.74 5.47
C ILE A 137 6.24 -8.67 4.37
N LEU A 138 4.98 -8.51 4.75
CA LEU A 138 3.89 -8.13 3.84
C LEU A 138 3.41 -6.71 4.17
N PHE A 139 3.40 -5.83 3.19
CA PHE A 139 2.79 -4.50 3.27
C PHE A 139 1.42 -4.52 2.61
N GLN A 140 0.39 -4.14 3.36
CA GLN A 140 -1.02 -4.35 3.00
C GLN A 140 -1.85 -3.08 2.76
N ALA A 141 -1.24 -1.91 2.96
CA ALA A 141 -1.94 -0.63 3.00
C ALA A 141 -2.97 -0.54 4.15
N ASP A 142 -4.25 -0.81 3.93
CA ASP A 142 -5.35 -0.48 4.85
C ASP A 142 -6.45 -1.56 5.04
N LEU A 143 -6.16 -2.79 4.62
CA LEU A 143 -7.00 -4.00 4.78
C LEU A 143 -7.14 -4.48 6.24
N ILE A 144 -6.18 -4.16 7.10
CA ILE A 144 -6.28 -4.33 8.55
C ILE A 144 -5.48 -3.25 9.28
N ASN A 145 -6.14 -2.53 10.20
CA ASN A 145 -5.54 -1.38 10.90
C ASN A 145 -5.61 -1.55 12.42
N PRO A 146 -4.75 -2.38 13.04
CA PRO A 146 -4.78 -2.60 14.49
C PRO A 146 -4.42 -1.35 15.28
N ALA A 147 -5.11 -1.16 16.40
CA ALA A 147 -4.93 0.02 17.22
C ALA A 147 -3.57 0.02 17.96
N PRO A 148 -3.01 1.20 18.26
CA PRO A 148 -1.74 1.32 19.00
C PRO A 148 -1.74 0.66 20.39
N ASN A 149 -2.91 0.54 21.01
CA ASN A 149 -3.09 -0.06 22.35
C ASN A 149 -2.95 -1.61 22.37
N GLY A 150 -2.54 -2.23 21.25
CA GLY A 150 -2.38 -3.68 21.16
C GLY A 150 -3.67 -4.43 20.83
N SER A 151 -4.84 -3.80 20.88
CA SER A 151 -6.09 -4.49 20.56
C SER A 151 -6.19 -4.86 19.09
N ILE A 152 -6.66 -6.09 18.84
CA ILE A 152 -6.97 -6.58 17.50
C ILE A 152 -8.47 -6.38 17.24
N PRO A 153 -8.84 -5.61 16.20
CA PRO A 153 -10.24 -5.35 15.88
C PRO A 153 -10.97 -6.64 15.48
N ILE A 154 -12.30 -6.65 15.61
CA ILE A 154 -13.13 -7.66 14.95
C ILE A 154 -13.00 -7.45 13.45
N ALA A 155 -12.71 -8.50 12.69
CA ALA A 155 -12.52 -8.39 11.24
C ALA A 155 -13.79 -7.83 10.57
N GLN A 156 -13.60 -6.82 9.73
CA GLN A 156 -14.61 -6.33 8.79
C GLN A 156 -14.49 -7.11 7.47
N ASP A 157 -15.45 -6.95 6.56
CA ASP A 157 -15.48 -7.69 5.29
C ASP A 157 -14.19 -7.54 4.46
N VAL A 158 -13.57 -6.35 4.49
CA VAL A 158 -12.25 -6.11 3.88
C VAL A 158 -11.15 -7.01 4.48
N THR A 159 -11.13 -7.15 5.82
CA THR A 159 -10.15 -7.97 6.53
C THR A 159 -10.40 -9.46 6.30
N ILE A 160 -11.67 -9.88 6.18
CA ILE A 160 -12.03 -11.26 5.78
C ILE A 160 -11.50 -11.55 4.38
N SER A 161 -11.82 -10.70 3.40
CA SER A 161 -11.37 -10.85 2.01
C SER A 161 -9.83 -10.85 1.91
N PHE A 162 -9.16 -9.99 2.68
CA PHE A 162 -7.70 -9.98 2.76
C PHE A 162 -7.14 -11.28 3.34
N PHE A 163 -7.72 -11.81 4.42
CA PHE A 163 -7.27 -13.08 5.01
C PHE A 163 -7.40 -14.24 4.03
N GLU A 164 -8.49 -14.33 3.27
CA GLU A 164 -8.67 -15.36 2.24
C GLU A 164 -7.60 -15.26 1.13
N LYS A 165 -7.30 -14.04 0.68
CA LYS A 165 -6.24 -13.80 -0.31
C LYS A 165 -4.85 -14.09 0.26
N PHE A 166 -4.61 -13.73 1.51
CA PHE A 166 -3.37 -14.01 2.22
C PHE A 166 -3.11 -15.52 2.28
N GLU A 167 -4.11 -16.33 2.65
CA GLU A 167 -4.01 -17.79 2.67
C GLU A 167 -3.81 -18.37 1.26
N GLN A 168 -4.51 -17.86 0.24
CA GLN A 168 -4.35 -18.28 -1.16
C GLN A 168 -2.95 -18.02 -1.72
N LEU A 169 -2.32 -16.91 -1.33
CA LEU A 169 -0.97 -16.56 -1.79
C LEU A 169 0.10 -17.47 -1.18
N GLY A 170 -0.15 -18.09 -0.02
CA GLY A 170 0.75 -19.06 0.60
C GLY A 170 2.16 -18.53 0.91
N LEU A 171 2.27 -17.22 1.21
CA LEU A 171 3.54 -16.55 1.44
C LEU A 171 4.08 -16.84 2.86
N ASP A 172 5.39 -16.99 2.99
CA ASP A 172 6.06 -17.09 4.29
C ASP A 172 6.21 -15.69 4.91
N VAL A 173 5.18 -15.27 5.65
CA VAL A 173 5.08 -13.93 6.26
C VAL A 173 5.20 -14.06 7.77
N GLU A 174 6.07 -13.26 8.37
CA GLU A 174 6.20 -13.13 9.82
C GLU A 174 5.61 -11.80 10.32
N LYS A 175 5.66 -10.75 9.50
CA LYS A 175 5.18 -9.42 9.89
C LYS A 175 4.37 -8.74 8.81
N ILE A 176 3.27 -8.12 9.20
CA ILE A 176 2.36 -7.40 8.32
C ILE A 176 2.36 -5.92 8.71
N TYR A 177 2.62 -5.04 7.75
CA TYR A 177 2.63 -3.59 7.93
C TYR A 177 1.51 -2.94 7.12
N GLY A 178 0.76 -2.04 7.75
CA GLY A 178 -0.15 -1.12 7.08
C GLY A 178 0.42 0.29 6.94
N VAL A 179 -0.33 1.16 6.27
CA VAL A 179 -0.19 2.62 6.36
C VAL A 179 -0.78 3.13 7.67
N HIS A 180 -1.89 2.53 8.09
CA HIS A 180 -2.63 2.92 9.29
C HIS A 180 -2.46 1.92 10.42
N GLY A 181 -2.45 2.41 11.65
CA GLY A 181 -2.31 1.58 12.84
C GLY A 181 -0.89 1.03 13.04
N ARG A 182 -0.75 0.09 13.96
CA ARG A 182 0.52 -0.60 14.21
C ARG A 182 0.70 -1.79 13.25
N SER A 183 1.92 -2.31 13.16
CA SER A 183 2.16 -3.61 12.51
C SER A 183 1.44 -4.74 13.25
N THR A 184 1.13 -5.81 12.51
CA THR A 184 0.47 -7.03 12.99
C THR A 184 1.20 -8.29 12.52
N THR A 185 0.68 -9.45 12.89
CA THR A 185 1.20 -10.78 12.50
C THR A 185 0.10 -11.61 11.84
N PRO A 186 0.46 -12.69 11.11
CA PRO A 186 -0.55 -13.63 10.59
C PRO A 186 -1.45 -14.21 11.70
N GLN A 187 -0.89 -14.45 12.90
CA GLN A 187 -1.65 -14.96 14.05
C GLN A 187 -2.68 -13.93 14.54
N GLU A 188 -2.30 -12.65 14.61
CA GLU A 188 -3.21 -11.57 14.96
C GLU A 188 -4.28 -11.32 13.88
N LEU A 189 -3.91 -11.42 12.60
CA LEU A 189 -4.88 -11.37 11.49
C LEU A 189 -5.91 -12.50 11.61
N LYS A 190 -5.46 -13.74 11.82
CA LYS A 190 -6.36 -14.89 12.05
C LYS A 190 -7.24 -14.67 13.28
N ALA A 191 -6.70 -14.16 14.38
CA ALA A 191 -7.47 -13.86 15.58
C ALA A 191 -8.57 -12.80 15.32
N SER A 192 -8.31 -11.81 14.46
CA SER A 192 -9.33 -10.83 14.02
C SER A 192 -10.51 -11.50 13.34
N VAL A 193 -10.24 -12.47 12.45
CA VAL A 193 -11.25 -13.26 11.72
C VAL A 193 -12.04 -14.18 12.65
N GLU A 194 -11.39 -14.86 13.58
CA GLU A 194 -12.07 -15.72 14.55
C GLU A 194 -13.01 -14.95 15.49
N LYS A 195 -12.64 -13.72 15.88
CA LYS A 195 -13.54 -12.83 16.62
C LYS A 195 -14.81 -12.51 15.85
N ARG A 196 -14.71 -12.30 14.52
CA ARG A 196 -15.87 -12.05 13.66
C ARG A 196 -16.81 -13.26 13.63
N ARG A 197 -16.28 -14.46 13.38
CA ARG A 197 -17.04 -15.72 13.41
C ARG A 197 -17.77 -15.92 14.73
N THR A 198 -17.08 -15.70 15.85
CA THR A 198 -17.68 -15.83 17.19
C THR A 198 -18.80 -14.81 17.43
N SER A 199 -18.64 -13.58 16.94
CA SER A 199 -19.66 -12.53 17.08
C SER A 199 -20.95 -12.86 16.32
N GLU A 200 -20.84 -13.45 15.12
CA GLU A 200 -21.99 -13.84 14.31
C GLU A 200 -22.78 -14.97 14.96
N LEU A 201 -22.08 -15.97 15.50
CA LEU A 201 -22.71 -17.10 16.20
C LEU A 201 -23.55 -16.64 17.41
N LYS A 202 -23.10 -15.62 18.14
CA LYS A 202 -23.85 -15.03 19.25
C LYS A 202 -25.11 -14.30 18.78
N THR A 203 -25.04 -13.59 17.66
CA THR A 203 -26.21 -12.89 17.09
C THR A 203 -27.28 -13.87 16.61
N VAL A 204 -26.89 -15.05 16.11
CA VAL A 204 -27.83 -16.09 15.69
C VAL A 204 -28.43 -16.86 16.87
N SER A 205 -27.70 -17.04 17.98
CA SER A 205 -28.23 -17.71 19.17
C SER A 205 -29.20 -16.85 19.99
N ASP A 206 -29.19 -15.54 19.80
CA ASP A 206 -30.03 -14.58 20.52
C ASP A 206 -31.30 -14.17 19.73
N GLN A 207 -31.54 -14.77 18.55
CA GLN A 207 -32.75 -14.63 17.72
C GLN A 207 -33.63 -15.88 17.80
#